data_AF-A0A847H873-F1
#
_entry.id   AF-A0A847H873-F1
#
_cell.length_a   1.000
_cell.length_b   1.000
_cell.length_c   1.000
_cell.angle_alpha   90.00
_cell.angle_beta   90.00
_cell.angle_gamma   90.00
#
_symmetry.space_group_name_H-M   'P 1'
#
loop_
_entity.id
_entity.type
_entity.pdbx_description
1 polymer ?
#
loop_
_entity_poly.entity_id
_entity_poly.type
_entity_poly.pdbx_seq_one_letter_code
_entity_poly.pdbx_strand_id
1 'polypeptide(L)'
;MSSRNAAEPRDVTANDFPVNITESTHPAAKPPAEGELRVTLLGTGSPIPSTERFGFSVLVQAGENNYVVDAGRGAIVRLIQAGVEAGQVDGLFLTHFHSDH
;
A
#
# COMPACT_ATOMS: atom_id res chain seq x y z
N MET A 1 13.72 4.02 -38.51
CA MET A 1 12.57 3.42 -37.78
C MET A 1 13.16 2.39 -36.82
N SER A 2 13.34 2.77 -35.55
CA SER A 2 13.98 1.93 -34.53
C SER A 2 12.98 0.89 -34.04
N SER A 3 13.32 -0.39 -34.19
CA SER A 3 12.54 -1.53 -33.67
C SER A 3 12.50 -1.45 -32.14
N ARG A 4 11.32 -1.29 -31.56
CA ARG A 4 11.14 -1.50 -30.12
C ARG A 4 11.37 -2.99 -29.87
N ASN A 5 12.45 -3.35 -29.18
CA ASN A 5 12.61 -4.69 -28.65
C ASN A 5 11.47 -4.94 -27.67
N ALA A 6 10.53 -5.80 -28.05
CA ALA A 6 9.63 -6.42 -27.08
C ALA A 6 10.51 -7.26 -26.16
N ALA A 7 10.55 -6.92 -24.88
CA ALA A 7 11.24 -7.76 -23.91
C ALA A 7 10.53 -9.12 -23.87
N GLU A 8 11.27 -10.19 -24.19
CA GLU A 8 10.81 -11.57 -24.05
C GLU A 8 10.29 -11.81 -22.62
N PRO A 9 9.16 -12.53 -22.44
CA PRO A 9 8.66 -12.86 -21.12
C PRO A 9 9.71 -13.70 -20.38
N ARG A 10 10.20 -13.18 -19.25
CA ARG A 10 11.15 -13.89 -18.40
C ARG A 10 10.37 -14.58 -17.31
N ASP A 11 10.71 -15.84 -17.01
CA ASP A 11 10.18 -16.54 -15.85
C ASP A 11 10.55 -15.78 -14.59
N VAL A 12 9.55 -15.29 -13.87
CA VAL A 12 9.71 -14.59 -12.59
C VAL A 12 9.60 -15.61 -11.46
N THR A 13 10.70 -15.82 -10.76
CA THR A 13 10.85 -16.71 -9.61
C THR A 13 10.80 -15.93 -8.30
N ALA A 14 10.62 -16.62 -7.18
CA ALA A 14 10.65 -15.99 -5.85
C ALA A 14 12.00 -15.31 -5.52
N ASN A 15 13.08 -15.69 -6.21
CA ASN A 15 14.40 -15.10 -6.01
C ASN A 15 14.62 -13.82 -6.83
N ASP A 16 13.72 -13.49 -7.78
CA ASP A 16 13.79 -12.25 -8.55
C ASP A 16 13.31 -11.03 -7.74
N PHE A 17 12.66 -11.26 -6.59
CA PHE A 17 12.25 -10.23 -5.64
C PHE A 17 12.88 -10.49 -4.26
N PRO A 18 14.18 -10.27 -4.08
CA PRO A 18 14.77 -10.30 -2.75
C PRO A 18 14.06 -9.25 -1.87
N VAL A 19 13.32 -9.71 -0.86
CA VAL A 19 12.60 -8.82 0.07
C VAL A 19 13.62 -8.20 1.03
N ASN A 20 14.13 -7.03 0.66
CA ASN A 20 14.94 -6.20 1.53
C ASN A 20 14.02 -5.24 2.29
N ILE A 21 13.84 -5.49 3.59
CA ILE A 21 13.04 -4.60 4.46
C ILE A 21 13.96 -3.51 5.00
N THR A 22 13.68 -2.26 4.63
CA THR A 22 14.34 -1.07 5.18
C THR A 22 13.49 -0.48 6.30
N GLU A 23 14.12 0.30 7.18
CA GLU A 23 13.43 1.00 8.28
C GLU A 23 12.31 1.91 7.76
N SER A 24 11.31 2.14 8.61
CA SER A 24 10.15 2.97 8.27
C SER A 24 10.56 4.36 7.79
N THR A 25 10.02 4.77 6.65
CA THR A 25 10.25 6.08 6.02
C THR A 25 9.08 7.05 6.25
N HIS A 26 8.28 6.84 7.30
CA HIS A 26 7.16 7.73 7.61
C HIS A 26 7.59 9.20 7.66
N PRO A 27 6.84 10.14 7.03
CA PRO A 27 5.55 9.95 6.35
C PRO A 27 5.65 9.39 4.92
N ALA A 28 4.61 8.67 4.49
CA ALA A 28 4.44 8.08 3.15
C ALA A 28 4.06 9.11 2.05
N ALA A 29 4.24 10.41 2.32
CA ALA A 29 3.82 11.51 1.44
C ALA A 29 4.51 11.53 0.07
N LYS A 30 5.66 10.85 -0.06
CA LYS A 30 6.42 10.73 -1.30
C LYS A 30 6.40 9.29 -1.80
N PRO A 31 6.38 9.06 -3.12
CA PRO A 31 6.50 7.73 -3.69
C PRO A 31 7.81 7.04 -3.21
N PRO A 32 7.82 5.69 -3.14
CA PRO A 32 9.05 4.94 -2.89
C PRO A 32 10.06 5.11 -4.03
N ALA A 33 11.29 4.65 -3.83
CA ALA A 33 12.30 4.70 -4.89
C ALA A 33 11.90 3.81 -6.08
N GLU A 34 12.50 4.06 -7.25
CA GLU A 34 12.26 3.25 -8.43
C GLU A 34 12.60 1.77 -8.16
N GLY A 35 11.67 0.88 -8.50
CA GLY A 35 11.80 -0.56 -8.24
C GLY A 35 11.45 -1.00 -6.81
N GLU A 36 11.03 -0.10 -5.92
CA GLU A 36 10.58 -0.43 -4.57
C GLU A 36 9.05 -0.45 -4.42
N LEU A 37 8.58 -1.28 -3.50
CA LEU A 37 7.22 -1.25 -2.98
C LEU A 37 7.25 -0.77 -1.53
N ARG A 38 6.38 0.17 -1.17
CA ARG A 38 6.18 0.56 0.23
C ARG A 38 4.81 0.11 0.71
N VAL A 39 4.80 -0.57 1.85
CA VAL A 39 3.57 -0.97 2.55
C VAL A 39 3.48 -0.21 3.87
N THR A 40 2.39 0.51 4.08
CA THR A 40 2.12 1.22 5.33
C THR A 40 0.87 0.63 5.98
N LEU A 41 1.03 0.13 7.21
CA LEU A 41 -0.10 -0.35 8.01
C LEU A 41 -0.84 0.84 8.60
N LEU A 42 -1.99 1.17 8.01
CA LEU A 42 -2.83 2.27 8.49
C LEU A 42 -3.62 1.83 9.71
N GLY A 43 -4.06 0.58 9.75
CA GLY A 43 -4.71 -0.02 10.91
C GLY A 43 -4.56 -1.54 10.96
N THR A 44 -4.49 -2.06 12.18
CA THR A 44 -4.24 -3.48 12.50
C THR A 44 -5.20 -3.98 13.59
N GLY A 45 -6.34 -3.32 13.72
CA GLY A 45 -7.42 -3.66 14.63
C GLY A 45 -8.28 -4.80 14.10
N SER A 46 -9.34 -5.09 14.85
CA SER A 46 -10.33 -6.12 14.55
C SER A 46 -11.74 -5.54 14.73
N PRO A 47 -12.82 -6.36 14.65
CA PRO A 47 -14.17 -5.87 14.93
C PRO A 47 -14.32 -5.30 16.35
N ILE A 48 -13.46 -5.75 17.29
CA ILE A 48 -13.46 -5.25 18.67
C ILE A 48 -12.81 -3.85 18.68
N PRO A 49 -13.54 -2.80 19.09
CA PRO A 49 -13.00 -1.44 19.13
C PRO A 49 -11.77 -1.34 20.03
N SER A 50 -10.77 -0.59 19.57
CA SER A 50 -9.55 -0.27 20.30
C SER A 50 -9.25 1.22 20.15
N THR A 51 -8.76 1.83 21.23
CA THR A 51 -8.26 3.20 21.24
C THR A 51 -6.86 3.31 20.62
N GLU A 52 -6.12 2.19 20.54
CA GLU A 52 -4.74 2.15 20.05
C GLU A 52 -4.66 1.68 18.60
N ARG A 53 -5.57 0.79 18.18
CA ARG A 53 -5.61 0.21 16.83
C ARG A 53 -6.90 0.55 16.10
N PHE A 54 -6.75 1.19 14.95
CA PHE A 54 -7.83 1.42 14.00
C PHE A 54 -8.20 0.14 13.23
N GLY A 55 -9.36 0.13 12.57
CA GLY A 55 -9.80 -1.01 11.74
C GLY A 55 -8.77 -1.37 10.67
N PHE A 56 -8.89 -2.58 10.11
CA PHE A 56 -7.90 -3.09 9.18
C PHE A 56 -7.85 -2.20 7.92
N SER A 57 -6.65 -1.72 7.59
CA SER A 57 -6.41 -0.93 6.38
C SER A 57 -4.91 -0.86 6.10
N VAL A 58 -4.53 -1.04 4.84
CA VAL A 58 -3.13 -1.05 4.37
C VAL A 58 -3.00 -0.15 3.15
N LEU A 59 -2.06 0.78 3.18
CA LEU A 59 -1.62 1.54 2.00
C LEU A 59 -0.47 0.80 1.33
N VAL A 60 -0.56 0.59 0.02
CA VAL A 60 0.49 0.04 -0.84
C VAL A 60 0.85 1.08 -1.89
N GLN A 61 2.10 1.52 -1.89
CA GLN A 61 2.64 2.45 -2.89
C GLN A 61 3.56 1.68 -3.85
N ALA A 62 3.28 1.82 -5.15
CA ALA A 62 4.02 1.17 -6.23
C ALA A 62 4.32 2.20 -7.35
N GLY A 63 5.52 2.77 -7.31
CA GLY A 63 5.83 3.98 -8.07
C GLY A 63 4.95 5.14 -7.61
N GLU A 64 4.31 5.82 -8.55
CA GLU A 64 3.40 6.96 -8.28
C GLU A 64 2.00 6.53 -7.82
N ASN A 65 1.65 5.24 -7.92
CA ASN A 65 0.30 4.77 -7.61
C ASN A 65 0.14 4.44 -6.12
N ASN A 66 -0.98 4.85 -5.55
CA ASN A 66 -1.38 4.55 -4.18
C ASN A 66 -2.63 3.66 -4.17
N TYR A 67 -2.50 2.45 -3.65
CA TYR A 67 -3.60 1.51 -3.48
C TYR A 67 -3.91 1.30 -2.00
N VAL A 68 -5.18 1.23 -1.65
CA VAL A 68 -5.61 0.89 -0.30
C VAL A 68 -6.27 -0.48 -0.32
N VAL A 69 -5.87 -1.35 0.60
CA VAL A 69 -6.54 -2.62 0.88
C VAL A 69 -7.27 -2.48 2.21
N ASP A 70 -8.58 -2.62 2.16
CA ASP A 70 -9.55 -2.37 3.22
C ASP A 70 -9.57 -0.92 3.74
N ALA A 71 -10.76 -0.47 4.15
CA ALA A 71 -11.08 0.87 4.62
C ALA A 71 -11.72 0.85 6.01
N GLY A 72 -11.20 -0.01 6.90
CA GLY A 72 -11.67 -0.13 8.27
C GLY A 72 -11.70 1.19 9.04
N ARG A 73 -12.49 1.24 10.13
CA ARG A 73 -12.70 2.45 10.96
C ARG A 73 -11.40 3.23 11.20
N GLY A 74 -11.33 4.46 10.71
CA GLY A 74 -10.21 5.37 10.89
C GLY A 74 -9.13 5.31 9.80
N ALA A 75 -9.32 4.51 8.75
CA ALA A 75 -8.40 4.42 7.61
C ALA A 75 -8.03 5.80 7.04
N ILE A 76 -9.02 6.66 6.77
CA ILE A 76 -8.76 8.03 6.25
C ILE A 76 -7.95 8.89 7.22
N VAL A 77 -8.19 8.78 8.53
CA VAL A 77 -7.42 9.53 9.53
C VAL A 77 -5.94 9.12 9.47
N ARG A 78 -5.67 7.82 9.38
CA ARG A 78 -4.31 7.27 9.31
C ARG A 78 -3.63 7.52 7.97
N LEU A 79 -4.40 7.53 6.88
CA LEU A 79 -3.93 7.87 5.55
C LEU A 79 -3.41 9.32 5.51
N ILE A 80 -4.20 10.27 6.03
CA ILE A 80 -3.81 11.68 6.13
C ILE A 80 -2.62 11.85 7.09
N GLN A 81 -2.59 11.13 8.22
CA GLN A 81 -1.42 11.12 9.11
C GLN A 81 -0.16 10.57 8.44
N ALA A 82 -0.31 9.64 7.50
CA ALA A 82 0.77 9.15 6.65
C ALA A 82 1.17 10.14 5.54
N GLY A 83 0.47 11.27 5.42
CA GLY A 83 0.76 12.32 4.43
C GLY A 83 0.20 12.04 3.05
N VAL A 84 -0.78 11.13 2.94
CA VAL A 84 -1.48 10.82 1.69
C VAL A 84 -2.94 11.27 1.82
N GLU A 85 -3.39 12.10 0.88
CA GLU A 85 -4.78 12.57 0.83
C GLU A 85 -5.68 11.52 0.14
N ALA A 86 -6.96 11.49 0.51
CA ALA A 86 -7.90 10.53 -0.06
C ALA A 86 -8.02 10.63 -1.59
N GLY A 87 -7.88 11.84 -2.16
CA GLY A 87 -7.90 12.07 -3.60
C GLY A 87 -6.66 11.56 -4.36
N GLN A 88 -5.63 11.08 -3.65
CA GLN A 88 -4.44 10.48 -4.24
C GLN A 88 -4.50 8.95 -4.30
N VAL A 89 -5.58 8.34 -3.81
CA VAL A 89 -5.79 6.88 -3.87
C VAL A 89 -6.32 6.50 -5.25
N ASP A 90 -5.55 5.69 -5.97
CA ASP A 90 -5.86 5.25 -7.33
C ASP A 90 -6.77 4.02 -7.36
N GLY A 91 -6.79 3.25 -6.27
CA GLY A 91 -7.65 2.08 -6.15
C GLY A 91 -7.86 1.65 -4.71
N LEU A 92 -9.07 1.16 -4.44
CA LEU A 92 -9.48 0.57 -3.17
C LEU A 92 -9.92 -0.87 -3.42
N PHE A 93 -9.36 -1.79 -2.64
CA PHE A 93 -9.69 -3.21 -2.67
C PHE A 93 -10.31 -3.58 -1.33
N LEU A 94 -11.51 -4.14 -1.34
CA LEU A 94 -12.13 -4.71 -0.14
C LEU A 94 -11.93 -6.21 -0.18
N THR A 95 -11.37 -6.77 0.91
CA THR A 95 -11.13 -8.21 1.02
C THR A 95 -12.43 -8.97 1.23
N HIS A 96 -13.34 -8.43 2.04
CA HIS A 96 -14.67 -8.96 2.34
C HIS A 96 -15.52 -7.88 3.03
N PHE A 97 -16.71 -8.23 3.55
CA PHE A 97 -17.70 -7.28 4.06
C PHE A 97 -17.95 -7.38 5.57
N HIS A 98 -16.90 -7.55 6.37
CA HIS A 98 -17.00 -7.28 7.82
C HIS A 98 -16.79 -5.79 8.11
N SER A 99 -17.36 -5.31 9.20
CA SER A 99 -17.45 -3.87 9.51
C SER A 99 -16.11 -3.19 9.80
N ASP A 100 -15.08 -3.96 10.10
CA ASP A 100 -13.73 -3.49 10.42
C ASP A 100 -12.78 -3.47 9.22
N HIS A 101 -13.28 -3.81 8.04
CA HIS A 101 -12.59 -3.79 6.75
C HIS A 101 -13.18 -2.73 5.81
#